data_AF-A0A918YQ72-F1
#
_entry.id   AF-A0A918YQ72-F1
#
_cell.length_a   1.000
_cell.length_b   1.000
_cell.length_c   1.000
_cell.angle_alpha   90.00
_cell.angle_beta   90.00
_cell.angle_gamma   90.00
#
_symmetry.space_group_name_H-M   'P 1'
#
loop_
_entity.id
_entity.type
_entity.pdbx_description
1 polymer ?
#
loop_
_entity_poly.entity_id
_entity_poly.type
_entity_poly.pdbx_seq_one_letter_code
_entity_poly.pdbx_strand_id
1 'polypeptide(L)' 'MRRNGWATNRDGFAELSRFRADFYGCLSARADAFFELADALLCADGPVRTPVELSLTAEHRRGYGSLYAALNRGRHGPAA' A
#
# COMPACT_ATOMS: atom_id res chain seq x y z
N MET A 1 21.26 26.19 -12.08
CA MET A 1 20.62 25.26 -13.05
C MET A 1 20.12 24.04 -12.28
N ARG A 2 18.84 24.01 -11.90
CA ARG A 2 18.23 22.89 -11.16
C ARG A 2 17.64 21.89 -12.16
N ARG A 3 18.37 20.84 -12.44
CA ARG A 3 17.83 19.53 -12.85
C ARG A 3 18.15 18.64 -11.65
N ASN A 4 17.24 17.92 -11.01
CA ASN A 4 17.03 16.48 -11.25
C ASN A 4 15.83 15.92 -10.45
N GLY A 5 15.09 16.74 -9.68
CA GLY A 5 14.05 16.24 -8.75
C GLY A 5 12.91 15.48 -9.42
N TRP A 6 12.66 15.73 -10.71
CA TRP A 6 11.63 15.07 -11.51
C TRP A 6 12.08 13.74 -12.11
N ALA A 7 13.40 13.51 -12.21
CA ALA A 7 13.95 12.22 -12.65
C ALA A 7 13.90 11.24 -11.48
N THR A 8 14.38 11.65 -10.30
CA THR A 8 14.29 10.87 -9.06
C THR A 8 12.85 10.50 -8.68
N ASN A 9 11.89 11.43 -8.87
CA ASN A 9 10.48 11.15 -8.62
C ASN A 9 9.90 10.14 -9.63
N ARG A 10 10.27 10.24 -10.92
CA ARG A 10 9.87 9.26 -11.94
C ARG A 10 10.43 7.86 -11.67
N ASP A 11 11.69 7.78 -11.26
CA ASP A 11 12.34 6.52 -10.92
C ASP A 11 11.68 5.89 -9.67
N GLY A 12 11.42 6.69 -8.63
CA GLY A 12 10.70 6.25 -7.44
C GLY A 12 9.26 5.82 -7.72
N PHE A 13 8.56 6.50 -8.63
CA PHE A 13 7.20 6.10 -9.04
C PHE A 13 7.19 4.79 -9.82
N ALA A 14 8.20 4.54 -10.66
CA ALA A 14 8.35 3.28 -11.38
C ALA A 14 8.67 2.12 -10.43
N GLU A 15 9.55 2.34 -9.46
CA GLU A 15 9.87 1.37 -8.40
C GLU A 15 8.64 1.03 -7.55
N LEU A 16 7.91 2.06 -7.09
CA LEU A 16 6.67 1.88 -6.32
C LEU A 16 5.60 1.17 -7.13
N SER A 17 5.46 1.50 -8.42
CA SER A 17 4.49 0.85 -9.32
C SER A 17 4.78 -0.63 -9.50
N ARG A 18 6.07 -0.99 -9.68
CA ARG A 18 6.50 -2.39 -9.77
C ARG A 18 6.26 -3.12 -8.45
N PHE A 19 6.68 -2.53 -7.33
CA PHE A 19 6.44 -3.11 -6.01
C PHE A 19 4.96 -3.39 -5.77
N ARG A 20 4.08 -2.44 -6.09
CA ARG A 20 2.61 -2.60 -5.96
C ARG A 20 2.09 -3.78 -6.80
N ALA A 21 2.56 -3.92 -8.04
CA ALA A 21 2.14 -5.01 -8.92
C ALA A 21 2.59 -6.37 -8.39
N ASP A 22 3.87 -6.50 -8.02
CA ASP A 22 4.44 -7.74 -7.50
C ASP A 22 3.77 -8.12 -6.15
N PHE A 23 3.58 -7.14 -5.27
CA PHE A 23 2.89 -7.32 -3.99
C PHE A 23 1.46 -7.80 -4.18
N TYR A 24 0.68 -7.18 -5.08
CA TYR A 24 -0.69 -7.60 -5.38
C TYR A 24 -0.76 -9.03 -5.92
N GLY A 25 0.18 -9.41 -6.79
CA GLY A 25 0.29 -10.76 -7.34
C GLY A 25 0.54 -11.85 -6.29
N CYS A 26 1.15 -11.49 -5.16
CA CYS A 26 1.36 -12.42 -4.04
C CYS A 26 0.09 -12.66 -3.21
N LEU A 27 -0.93 -11.80 -3.29
CA LEU A 27 -2.06 -11.84 -2.35
C LEU A 27 -3.06 -12.93 -2.73
N SER A 28 -3.19 -13.94 -1.86
CA SER A 28 -4.05 -15.10 -2.10
C SER A 28 -5.40 -15.04 -1.36
N ALA A 29 -5.57 -14.10 -0.41
CA ALA A 29 -6.85 -13.84 0.23
C ALA A 29 -6.99 -12.36 0.61
N ARG A 30 -8.20 -11.80 0.41
CA ARG A 30 -8.53 -10.39 0.74
C ARG A 30 -7.59 -9.39 0.08
N ALA A 31 -7.15 -9.71 -1.15
CA ALA A 31 -6.15 -8.96 -1.89
C ALA A 31 -6.50 -7.47 -2.04
N ASP A 32 -7.76 -7.15 -2.30
CA ASP A 32 -8.24 -5.77 -2.42
C ASP A 32 -8.08 -4.97 -1.11
N ALA A 33 -8.61 -5.47 0.00
CA ALA A 33 -8.55 -4.77 1.29
C ALA A 33 -7.13 -4.73 1.88
N PHE A 34 -6.32 -5.76 1.63
CA PHE A 34 -4.94 -5.83 2.10
C PHE A 34 -4.00 -4.97 1.24
N PHE A 35 -4.29 -4.84 -0.05
CA PHE A 35 -3.60 -3.89 -0.93
C PHE A 35 -3.91 -2.44 -0.56
N GLU A 36 -5.18 -2.07 -0.37
CA GLU A 36 -5.55 -0.72 0.07
C GLU A 36 -4.89 -0.34 1.41
N LEU A 37 -4.72 -1.29 2.33
CA LEU A 37 -4.00 -1.10 3.58
C LEU A 37 -2.49 -0.85 3.36
N ALA A 38 -1.84 -1.68 2.55
CA ALA A 38 -0.43 -1.51 2.24
C ALA A 38 -0.17 -0.19 1.50
N ASP A 39 -1.09 0.20 0.62
CA ASP A 39 -1.02 1.46 -0.11
C ASP A 39 -1.10 2.67 0.81
N ALA A 40 -2.06 2.65 1.74
CA ALA A 40 -2.20 3.64 2.80
C ALA A 40 -0.94 3.76 3.68
N LEU A 41 -0.29 2.64 4.01
CA LEU A 41 0.95 2.62 4.79
C LEU A 41 2.12 3.28 4.06
N LEU A 42 2.25 3.01 2.76
CA LEU A 42 3.34 3.55 1.94
C LEU A 42 3.15 5.03 1.60
N CYS A 43 1.91 5.50 1.57
CA CYS A 43 1.56 6.90 1.32
C CYS A 43 1.43 7.75 2.60
N ALA A 44 1.54 7.17 3.79
CA ALA A 44 1.44 7.93 5.03
C ALA A 44 2.63 8.89 5.17
N ASP A 45 2.37 10.15 5.55
CA ASP A 45 3.37 11.22 5.72
C ASP A 45 4.31 11.02 6.94
N GLY A 46 4.44 9.80 7.45
CA GLY A 46 5.30 9.46 8.58
C GLY A 46 4.99 8.11 9.22
N PRO A 47 5.66 7.77 10.34
CA PRO A 47 5.44 6.53 11.06
C PRO A 47 3.99 6.41 11.53
N VAL A 48 3.31 5.37 11.06
CA VAL A 48 1.93 5.05 11.49
C VAL A 48 1.98 4.47 12.90
N ARG A 49 1.28 5.10 13.85
CA ARG A 49 1.31 4.71 15.26
C ARG A 49 0.15 3.79 15.60
N THR A 50 -0.95 3.90 14.86
CA THR A 50 -2.10 3.00 15.03
C THR A 50 -2.68 2.61 13.66
N PRO A 51 -3.16 1.36 13.50
CA PRO A 51 -3.78 0.93 12.25
C PRO A 51 -5.02 1.75 11.87
N VAL A 52 -5.73 2.31 12.86
CA VAL A 52 -6.93 3.14 12.62
C VAL A 52 -6.60 4.46 11.94
N GLU A 53 -5.39 5.01 12.13
CA GLU A 53 -4.91 6.21 11.43
C GLU A 53 -4.87 5.99 9.90
N LEU A 54 -4.66 4.75 9.44
CA LEU A 54 -4.65 4.42 8.01
C LEU A 54 -6.03 4.50 7.37
N SER A 55 -7.10 4.27 8.13
CA SER A 55 -8.47 4.45 7.63
C SER A 55 -8.81 5.91 7.34
N LEU A 56 -7.94 6.85 7.73
CA LEU A 56 -8.09 8.28 7.44
C LEU A 56 -7.33 8.72 6.17
N THR A 57 -6.48 7.86 5.61
CA THR A 57 -5.78 8.12 4.35
C THR A 57 -6.76 8.05 3.17
N ALA A 58 -6.56 8.89 2.16
CA ALA A 58 -7.45 8.94 0.99
C ALA A 58 -7.44 7.62 0.19
N GLU A 59 -6.38 6.84 0.37
CA GLU A 59 -6.09 5.55 -0.23
C GLU A 59 -6.93 4.43 0.37
N HIS A 60 -7.42 4.57 1.61
CA HIS A 60 -8.28 3.59 2.28
C HIS A 60 -9.77 3.90 2.06
N ARG A 61 -10.36 3.38 0.98
CA ARG A 61 -11.76 3.71 0.59
C ARG A 61 -12.80 2.90 1.35
N ARG A 62 -12.39 1.93 2.17
CA ARG A 62 -13.27 0.96 2.83
C ARG A 62 -13.33 1.19 4.33
N GLY A 63 -14.47 0.87 4.95
CA GLY A 63 -14.67 1.07 6.38
C GLY A 63 -13.84 0.15 7.27
N TYR A 64 -13.76 0.45 8.57
CA TYR A 64 -12.94 -0.22 9.59
C TYR A 64 -13.01 -1.76 9.61
N GLY A 65 -14.18 -2.35 9.34
CA GLY A 65 -14.33 -3.81 9.30
C GLY A 65 -13.51 -4.47 8.18
N SER A 66 -13.25 -3.74 7.09
CA SER A 66 -12.43 -4.23 5.98
C SER A 66 -10.94 -4.26 6.35
N LEU A 67 -10.47 -3.26 7.11
CA LEU A 67 -9.11 -3.15 7.63
C LEU A 67 -8.78 -4.33 8.53
N TYR A 68 -9.59 -4.55 9.57
CA TYR A 68 -9.35 -5.65 10.50
C TYR A 68 -9.51 -7.02 9.83
N ALA A 69 -10.41 -7.14 8.85
CA ALA A 69 -10.54 -8.39 8.12
C ALA A 69 -9.38 -8.63 7.14
N ALA A 70 -8.72 -7.59 6.61
CA ALA A 70 -7.48 -7.72 5.86
C ALA A 70 -6.32 -8.17 6.77
N LEU A 71 -6.20 -7.60 7.98
CA LEU A 71 -5.20 -8.04 8.95
C LEU A 71 -5.43 -9.48 9.44
N ASN A 72 -6.68 -9.83 9.75
CA ASN A 72 -7.00 -11.14 10.33
C ASN A 72 -7.06 -12.28 9.32
N ARG A 73 -7.41 -11.99 8.05
CA ARG A 73 -7.68 -13.02 7.03
C ARG A 73 -6.88 -12.81 5.74
N GLY A 74 -6.04 -11.78 5.67
CA GLY A 74 -5.10 -11.59 4.58
C GLY A 74 -4.13 -12.76 4.51
N ARG A 75 -3.81 -13.16 3.29
CA ARG A 75 -2.83 -14.20 3.01
C ARG A 75 -1.99 -13.77 1.82
N HIS A 76 -0.70 -14.06 1.88
CA HIS A 76 0.22 -13.97 0.75
C HIS A 76 0.77 -15.37 0.45
N GLY A 77 0.95 -15.67 -0.84
CA GLY A 77 1.69 -16.81 -1.35
C GLY A 77 3.08 -16.39 -1.84
N PRO A 78 3.83 -17.31 -2.48
CA PRO A 78 5.08 -16.94 -3.13
C PRO A 78 4.84 -15.91 -4.23
N ALA A 79 5.75 -14.94 -4.35
CA ALA A 79 5.78 -14.02 -5.47
C ALA A 79 6.01 -14.80 -6.77
N ALA A 80 5.20 -14.53 -7.79
CA ALA A 80 5.35 -15.10 -9.13
C ALA A 80 6.63 -14.60 -9.82
#